data_AF-H1LDX3-F1
#
_entry.id   AF-H1LDX3-F1
#
_cell.length_a   1.000
_cell.length_b   1.000
_cell.length_c   1.000
_cell.angle_alpha   90.00
_cell.angle_beta   90.00
_cell.angle_gamma   90.00
#
_symmetry.space_group_name_H-M   'P 1'
#
loop_
_entity.id
_entity.type
_entity.pdbx_description
1 polymer ?
#
loop_
_entity_poly.entity_id
_entity_poly.type
_entity_poly.pdbx_seq_one_letter_code
_entity_poly.pdbx_strand_id
1 'polypeptide(L)'
;MNIVSYQYPELREQFHGYFEGNDTNQMWQFVGEQVKTTSEAKVLKEFGLERARDLIHHADLYNQAENNDMFWKRLDRGFDKIRKTTHDGDKILIVSHGMTIRSVVDRYAPKLDLGKATENGSVTKLIISDDDIQVEYFNNLGEV
;
A
#
# COMPACT_ATOMS: atom_id res chain seq x y z
N MET A 1 -22.62 16.99 -11.07
CA MET A 1 -22.42 15.72 -10.33
C MET A 1 -22.12 16.09 -8.89
N ASN A 2 -22.96 15.70 -7.94
CA ASN A 2 -22.70 15.94 -6.51
C ASN A 2 -21.85 14.78 -5.99
N ILE A 3 -20.56 15.03 -5.80
CA ILE A 3 -19.65 14.06 -5.19
C ILE A 3 -19.64 14.34 -3.69
N VAL A 4 -20.01 13.35 -2.88
CA VAL A 4 -19.79 13.38 -1.43
C VAL A 4 -18.39 12.85 -1.17
N SER A 5 -17.59 13.58 -0.38
CA SER A 5 -16.23 13.18 -0.05
C SER A 5 -16.08 12.89 1.44
N TYR A 6 -15.31 11.85 1.74
CA TYR A 6 -14.93 11.46 3.09
C TYR A 6 -13.41 11.35 3.17
N GLN A 7 -12.84 11.65 4.32
CA GLN A 7 -11.41 11.46 4.58
C GLN A 7 -11.22 10.29 5.55
N TYR A 8 -10.60 9.21 5.08
CA TYR A 8 -10.31 8.03 5.89
C TYR A 8 -8.80 7.97 6.16
N PRO A 9 -8.33 8.30 7.38
CA PRO A 9 -6.92 8.15 7.76
C PRO A 9 -6.39 6.72 7.57
N GLU A 10 -7.29 5.73 7.56
CA GLU A 10 -6.97 4.32 7.31
C GLU A 10 -6.38 4.06 5.93
N LEU A 11 -6.61 4.93 4.94
CA LEU A 11 -6.18 4.77 3.54
C LEU A 11 -4.88 5.54 3.22
N ARG A 12 -4.19 6.05 4.25
CA ARG A 12 -2.88 6.70 4.12
C ARG A 12 -1.81 5.71 3.71
N GLU A 13 -0.70 6.25 3.20
CA GLU A 13 0.52 5.49 2.96
C GLU A 13 1.00 4.75 4.22
N GLN A 14 1.85 3.75 4.05
CA GLN A 14 2.67 3.24 5.15
C GLN A 14 3.39 4.40 5.84
N PHE A 15 3.32 4.43 7.17
CA PHE A 15 4.09 5.38 7.96
C PHE A 15 5.53 4.87 8.16
N HIS A 16 6.52 5.64 7.73
CA HIS A 16 7.94 5.26 7.77
C HIS A 16 8.68 5.72 9.03
N GLY A 17 7.97 6.31 10.01
CA GLY A 17 8.54 6.71 11.30
C GLY A 17 9.69 7.71 11.14
N TYR A 18 10.84 7.41 11.73
CA TYR A 18 12.06 8.24 11.63
C TYR A 18 12.48 8.55 10.19
N PHE A 19 12.13 7.71 9.23
CA PHE A 19 12.55 7.87 7.83
C PHE A 19 11.66 8.81 7.02
N GLU A 20 10.56 9.32 7.59
CA GLU A 20 9.70 10.28 6.90
C GLU A 20 10.46 11.56 6.52
N GLY A 21 10.46 11.89 5.23
CA GLY A 21 11.16 13.05 4.68
C GLY A 21 12.67 12.85 4.43
N ASN A 22 13.22 11.67 4.74
CA ASN A 22 14.60 11.34 4.42
C ASN A 22 14.77 10.95 2.94
N ASP A 23 16.01 10.97 2.46
CA ASP A 23 16.33 10.41 1.14
C ASP A 23 16.07 8.90 1.13
N THR A 24 15.29 8.44 0.15
CA THR A 24 14.86 7.05 0.04
C THR A 24 16.05 6.10 -0.14
N ASN A 25 17.08 6.48 -0.91
CA ASN A 25 18.25 5.61 -1.09
C ASN A 25 19.03 5.48 0.22
N GLN A 26 19.18 6.58 0.96
CA GLN A 26 19.82 6.57 2.27
C GLN A 26 19.03 5.70 3.25
N MET A 27 17.70 5.82 3.31
CA MET A 27 16.84 4.95 4.12
C MET A 27 17.13 3.47 3.83
N TRP A 28 17.14 3.07 2.55
CA TRP A 28 17.36 1.67 2.17
C TRP A 28 18.78 1.16 2.41
N GLN A 29 19.79 2.03 2.46
CA GLN A 29 21.13 1.65 2.93
C GLN A 29 21.11 1.25 4.41
N PHE A 30 20.38 1.98 5.26
CA PHE A 30 20.23 1.65 6.68
C PHE A 30 19.34 0.43 6.91
N VAL A 31 18.16 0.41 6.28
CA VAL A 31 17.19 -0.68 6.44
C VAL A 31 17.76 -1.99 5.92
N GLY A 32 18.38 -1.97 4.74
CA GLY A 32 18.84 -3.17 4.05
C GLY A 32 20.08 -3.82 4.67
N GLU A 33 20.85 -3.12 5.50
CA GLU A 33 22.04 -3.66 6.17
C GLU A 33 21.70 -4.94 6.96
N GLN A 34 20.50 -4.98 7.56
CA GLN A 34 19.95 -6.13 8.29
C GLN A 34 19.89 -7.42 7.44
N VAL A 35 19.76 -7.28 6.12
CA VAL A 35 19.66 -8.37 5.16
C VAL A 35 20.77 -8.31 4.09
N LYS A 36 21.85 -7.58 4.37
CA LYS A 36 23.04 -7.45 3.51
C LYS A 36 22.74 -7.00 2.08
N THR A 37 21.77 -6.10 1.93
CA THR A 37 21.44 -5.43 0.68
C THR A 37 21.27 -3.94 0.92
N THR A 38 21.34 -3.11 -0.11
CA THR A 38 21.34 -1.65 0.07
C THR A 38 20.40 -0.93 -0.90
N SER A 39 19.52 -1.67 -1.58
CA SER A 39 18.53 -1.08 -2.48
C SER A 39 17.14 -1.66 -2.24
N GLU A 40 16.15 -0.77 -2.32
CA GLU A 40 14.73 -1.11 -2.29
C GLU A 40 14.40 -2.25 -3.24
N ALA A 41 14.78 -2.10 -4.52
CA ALA A 41 14.46 -3.07 -5.56
C ALA A 41 14.98 -4.48 -5.22
N LYS A 42 16.14 -4.60 -4.56
CA LYS A 42 16.66 -5.89 -4.11
C LYS A 42 15.89 -6.40 -2.90
N VAL A 43 15.61 -5.56 -1.90
CA VAL A 43 14.80 -5.95 -0.72
C VAL A 43 13.44 -6.46 -1.17
N LEU A 44 12.72 -5.67 -1.99
CA LEU A 44 11.38 -6.02 -2.45
C LEU A 44 11.39 -7.29 -3.31
N LYS A 45 12.41 -7.49 -4.15
CA LYS A 45 12.54 -8.69 -4.97
C LYS A 45 12.81 -9.96 -4.15
N GLU A 46 13.65 -9.86 -3.12
CA GLU A 46 14.08 -11.03 -2.33
C GLU A 46 13.11 -11.36 -1.20
N PHE A 47 12.51 -10.35 -0.58
CA PHE A 47 11.73 -10.49 0.65
C PHE A 47 10.26 -10.11 0.50
N GLY A 48 9.87 -9.45 -0.59
CA GLY A 48 8.50 -8.97 -0.80
C GLY A 48 8.15 -7.73 0.03
N LEU A 49 6.96 -7.18 -0.22
CA LEU A 49 6.53 -5.93 0.40
C LEU A 49 6.32 -6.06 1.91
N GLU A 50 5.71 -7.17 2.36
CA GLU A 50 5.40 -7.38 3.77
C GLU A 50 6.65 -7.38 4.64
N ARG A 51 7.64 -8.20 4.28
CA ARG A 51 8.90 -8.26 5.01
C ARG A 51 9.66 -6.93 4.95
N ALA A 52 9.56 -6.21 3.83
CA ALA A 52 10.18 -4.90 3.70
C ALA A 52 9.63 -3.89 4.71
N ARG A 53 8.30 -3.88 4.99
CA ARG A 53 7.71 -3.04 6.04
C ARG A 53 8.25 -3.38 7.42
N ASP A 54 8.38 -4.68 7.72
CA ASP A 54 8.92 -5.13 9.00
C ASP A 54 10.39 -4.73 9.17
N LEU A 55 11.19 -4.77 8.10
CA LEU A 55 12.59 -4.32 8.12
C LEU A 55 12.69 -2.81 8.37
N ILE A 56 11.81 -2.00 7.77
CA ILE A 56 11.73 -0.55 8.04
C ILE A 56 11.37 -0.32 9.51
N HIS A 57 10.35 -1.01 10.03
CA HIS A 57 9.97 -0.92 11.44
C HIS A 57 11.12 -1.26 12.38
N HIS A 58 11.82 -2.37 12.12
CA HIS A 58 12.94 -2.81 12.95
C HIS A 58 14.16 -1.86 12.87
N ALA A 59 14.35 -1.17 11.75
CA ALA A 59 15.41 -0.16 11.60
C ALA A 59 15.10 1.16 12.32
N ASP A 60 13.82 1.46 12.57
CA ASP A 60 13.41 2.67 13.27
C ASP A 60 13.60 2.55 14.78
N LEU A 61 14.67 3.17 15.30
CA LEU A 61 15.01 3.18 16.73
C LEU A 61 13.95 3.83 17.62
N TYR A 62 13.02 4.59 17.06
CA TYR A 62 11.91 5.21 17.79
C TYR A 62 10.64 4.34 17.80
N ASN A 63 10.63 3.22 17.08
CA ASN A 63 9.51 2.29 16.95
C ASN A 63 8.20 2.97 16.50
N GLN A 64 8.30 3.95 15.61
CA GLN A 64 7.16 4.71 15.10
C GLN A 64 6.68 4.19 13.76
N ALA A 65 7.60 3.75 12.90
CA ALA A 65 7.28 3.19 11.60
C ALA A 65 6.27 2.03 11.73
N GLU A 66 5.37 1.88 10.75
CA GLU A 66 4.44 0.75 10.73
C GLU A 66 5.14 -0.53 10.26
N ASN A 67 4.97 -1.61 11.02
CA ASN A 67 5.21 -2.97 10.53
C ASN A 67 4.02 -3.47 9.68
N ASN A 68 4.15 -4.66 9.10
CA ASN A 68 3.11 -5.20 8.22
C ASN A 68 1.75 -5.37 8.91
N ASP A 69 1.75 -5.90 10.12
CA ASP A 69 0.51 -6.16 10.89
C ASP A 69 -0.21 -4.85 11.24
N MET A 70 0.52 -3.82 11.67
CA MET A 70 -0.04 -2.50 11.97
C MET A 70 -0.66 -1.87 10.73
N PHE A 71 0.07 -1.91 9.62
CA PHE A 71 -0.38 -1.39 8.33
C PHE A 71 -1.70 -2.04 7.90
N TRP A 72 -1.77 -3.37 7.90
CA TRP A 72 -2.96 -4.08 7.46
C TRP A 72 -4.11 -3.98 8.44
N LYS A 73 -3.85 -4.06 9.75
CA LYS A 73 -4.90 -3.83 10.76
C LYS A 73 -5.53 -2.43 10.61
N ARG A 74 -4.77 -1.42 10.15
CA ARG A 74 -5.32 -0.11 9.82
C ARG A 74 -6.11 -0.13 8.52
N LEU A 75 -5.53 -0.68 7.45
CA LEU A 75 -6.14 -0.68 6.13
C LEU A 75 -7.45 -1.50 6.08
N ASP A 76 -7.50 -2.64 6.78
CA ASP A 76 -8.69 -3.49 6.91
C ASP A 76 -9.85 -2.72 7.58
N ARG A 77 -9.57 -1.91 8.61
CA ARG A 77 -10.59 -1.00 9.17
C ARG A 77 -11.11 0.02 8.15
N GLY A 78 -10.25 0.45 7.23
CA GLY A 78 -10.63 1.32 6.12
C GLY A 78 -11.62 0.63 5.17
N PHE A 79 -11.30 -0.60 4.76
CA PHE A 79 -12.22 -1.40 3.93
C PHE A 79 -13.53 -1.71 4.64
N ASP A 80 -13.51 -2.00 5.94
CA ASP A 80 -14.73 -2.21 6.73
C ASP A 80 -15.63 -0.96 6.78
N LYS A 81 -15.01 0.23 6.89
CA LYS A 81 -15.77 1.50 6.83
C LYS A 81 -16.40 1.70 5.46
N ILE A 82 -15.67 1.40 4.39
CA ILE A 82 -16.21 1.46 3.02
C ILE A 82 -17.43 0.54 2.92
N ARG A 83 -17.28 -0.76 3.22
CA ARG A 83 -18.40 -1.73 3.19
C ARG A 83 -19.62 -1.28 3.98
N LYS A 84 -19.43 -0.68 5.16
CA LYS A 84 -20.52 -0.20 6.02
C LYS A 84 -21.23 1.06 5.52
N THR A 85 -20.63 1.81 4.60
CA THR A 85 -21.12 3.13 4.16
C THR A 85 -21.52 3.17 2.69
N THR A 86 -21.36 2.07 1.98
CA THR A 86 -21.71 1.89 0.56
C THR A 86 -22.77 0.81 0.39
N HIS A 87 -23.45 0.81 -0.75
CA HIS A 87 -24.40 -0.23 -1.13
C HIS A 87 -23.92 -0.95 -2.39
N ASP A 88 -24.47 -2.14 -2.65
CA ASP A 88 -24.18 -2.88 -3.87
C ASP A 88 -24.50 -2.04 -5.12
N GLY A 89 -23.62 -2.10 -6.12
CA GLY A 89 -23.69 -1.30 -7.34
C GLY A 89 -23.13 0.13 -7.25
N ASP A 90 -22.73 0.62 -6.07
CA ASP A 90 -22.10 1.92 -5.93
C ASP A 90 -20.74 1.98 -6.65
N LYS A 91 -20.45 3.11 -7.30
CA LYS A 91 -19.15 3.40 -7.92
C LYS A 91 -18.42 4.44 -7.08
N ILE A 92 -17.38 4.01 -6.39
CA ILE A 92 -16.60 4.85 -5.48
C ILE A 92 -15.22 5.16 -6.06
N LEU A 93 -14.74 6.39 -5.81
CA LEU A 93 -13.36 6.76 -6.09
C LEU A 93 -12.58 6.78 -4.77
N ILE A 94 -11.56 5.94 -4.68
CA ILE A 94 -10.61 5.93 -3.56
C ILE A 94 -9.29 6.53 -4.05
N VAL A 95 -8.90 7.66 -3.47
CA VAL A 95 -7.59 8.28 -3.71
C VAL A 95 -6.67 7.89 -2.56
N SER A 96 -5.57 7.21 -2.88
CA SER A 96 -4.61 6.69 -1.90
C SER A 96 -3.18 6.81 -2.46
N HIS A 97 -2.25 6.01 -1.94
CA HIS A 97 -0.82 6.15 -2.15
C HIS A 97 -0.23 4.91 -2.83
N GLY A 98 0.97 5.07 -3.40
CA GLY A 98 1.56 4.08 -4.29
C GLY A 98 1.78 2.73 -3.61
N MET A 99 2.44 2.72 -2.45
CA MET A 99 2.71 1.49 -1.72
C MET A 99 1.43 0.88 -1.16
N THR A 100 0.48 1.69 -0.70
CA THR A 100 -0.83 1.22 -0.23
C THR A 100 -1.59 0.49 -1.33
N ILE A 101 -1.71 1.07 -2.53
CA ILE A 101 -2.38 0.43 -3.68
C ILE A 101 -1.66 -0.87 -4.06
N ARG A 102 -0.34 -0.84 -4.17
CA ARG A 102 0.45 -2.03 -4.53
C ARG A 102 0.30 -3.14 -3.50
N SER A 103 0.20 -2.80 -2.21
CA SER A 103 -0.03 -3.77 -1.12
C SER A 103 -1.36 -4.51 -1.28
N VAL A 104 -2.42 -3.79 -1.69
CA VAL A 104 -3.73 -4.39 -1.99
C VAL A 104 -3.59 -5.37 -3.17
N VAL A 105 -2.88 -4.98 -4.22
CA VAL A 105 -2.66 -5.86 -5.38
C VAL A 105 -1.84 -7.10 -5.03
N ASP A 106 -0.74 -6.94 -4.30
CA ASP A 106 0.11 -8.05 -3.84
C ASP A 106 -0.68 -9.07 -3.00
N ARG A 107 -1.57 -8.59 -2.11
CA ARG A 107 -2.41 -9.45 -1.27
C ARG A 107 -3.52 -10.18 -2.05
N TYR A 108 -4.29 -9.44 -2.84
CA TYR A 108 -5.54 -9.96 -3.43
C TYR A 108 -5.39 -10.46 -4.87
N ALA A 109 -4.35 -10.02 -5.58
CA ALA A 109 -4.06 -10.46 -6.94
C ALA A 109 -2.54 -10.44 -7.21
N PRO A 110 -1.72 -11.24 -6.49
CA PRO A 110 -0.27 -11.21 -6.60
C PRO A 110 0.26 -11.40 -8.02
N LYS A 111 -0.51 -12.07 -8.90
CA LYS A 111 -0.17 -12.25 -10.32
C LYS A 111 -0.16 -10.93 -11.11
N LEU A 112 -0.81 -9.88 -10.62
CA LEU A 112 -0.84 -8.55 -11.21
C LEU A 112 0.27 -7.63 -10.69
N ASP A 113 0.90 -7.95 -9.54
CA ASP A 113 2.11 -7.23 -9.11
C ASP A 113 3.31 -7.72 -9.92
N LEU A 114 3.63 -6.97 -10.98
CA LEU A 114 4.77 -7.26 -11.86
C LEU A 114 6.11 -6.71 -11.33
N GLY A 115 6.19 -6.39 -10.04
CA GLY A 115 7.38 -5.80 -9.42
C GLY A 115 7.57 -4.32 -9.76
N LYS A 116 6.55 -3.66 -10.32
CA LYS A 116 6.59 -2.26 -10.71
C LYS A 116 5.89 -1.39 -9.68
N ALA A 117 6.41 -0.19 -9.47
CA ALA A 117 5.76 0.81 -8.64
C ALA A 117 4.41 1.23 -9.26
N THR A 118 3.46 1.59 -8.41
CA THR A 118 2.23 2.25 -8.85
C THR A 118 2.59 3.61 -9.44
N GLU A 119 2.16 3.88 -10.68
CA GLU A 119 2.42 5.14 -11.36
C GLU A 119 1.45 6.22 -10.86
N ASN A 120 1.94 7.45 -10.73
CA ASN A 120 1.11 8.59 -10.34
C ASN A 120 0.02 8.84 -11.38
N GLY A 121 -1.23 8.98 -10.92
CA GLY A 121 -2.38 9.19 -11.79
C GLY A 121 -2.93 7.91 -12.43
N SER A 122 -2.33 6.75 -12.17
CA SER A 122 -2.90 5.46 -12.61
C SER A 122 -4.15 5.09 -11.82
N VAL A 123 -4.98 4.23 -12.43
CA VAL A 123 -6.18 3.66 -11.82
C VAL A 123 -5.97 2.16 -11.59
N THR A 124 -6.39 1.71 -10.41
CA THR A 124 -6.51 0.29 -10.05
C THR A 124 -7.96 0.04 -9.71
N LYS A 125 -8.60 -0.93 -10.38
CA LYS A 125 -10.01 -1.22 -10.18
C LYS A 125 -10.18 -2.41 -9.26
N LEU A 126 -10.93 -2.18 -8.19
CA LEU A 126 -11.31 -3.18 -7.21
C LEU A 126 -12.80 -3.46 -7.34
N ILE A 127 -13.18 -4.72 -7.17
CA ILE A 127 -14.55 -5.15 -6.88
C ILE A 127 -14.52 -5.60 -5.42
N ILE A 128 -15.22 -4.86 -4.55
CA ILE A 128 -15.25 -5.13 -3.12
C ILE A 128 -16.60 -5.76 -2.80
N SER A 129 -16.59 -7.01 -2.34
CA SER A 129 -17.78 -7.68 -1.79
C SER A 129 -17.78 -7.59 -0.26
N ASP A 130 -18.80 -8.17 0.37
CA ASP A 130 -18.92 -8.23 1.83
C ASP A 130 -17.74 -8.96 2.49
N ASP A 131 -17.15 -9.94 1.79
CA ASP A 131 -16.17 -10.90 2.31
C ASP A 131 -14.84 -10.93 1.55
N ASP A 132 -14.76 -10.33 0.37
CA ASP A 132 -13.60 -10.40 -0.52
C ASP A 132 -13.29 -9.06 -1.19
N ILE A 133 -12.09 -8.98 -1.77
CA ILE A 133 -11.66 -7.91 -2.65
C ILE A 133 -11.03 -8.55 -3.88
N GLN A 134 -11.61 -8.31 -5.04
CA GLN A 134 -11.07 -8.74 -6.32
C GLN A 134 -10.42 -7.55 -7.04
N VAL A 135 -9.22 -7.76 -7.57
CA VAL A 135 -8.53 -6.75 -8.39
C VAL A 135 -8.79 -7.05 -9.85
N GLU A 136 -9.52 -6.18 -10.54
CA GLU A 136 -9.84 -6.35 -11.96
C GLU A 136 -8.66 -5.92 -12.85
N TYR A 137 -8.02 -4.80 -12.51
CA TYR A 137 -6.78 -4.35 -13.14
C TYR A 137 -5.96 -3.47 -12.20
N PHE A 138 -4.66 -3.38 -12.47
CA PHE A 138 -3.69 -2.60 -11.72
C PHE A 138 -2.96 -1.62 -12.66
N ASN A 139 -2.66 -0.42 -12.15
CA ASN A 139 -1.73 0.54 -12.74
C ASN A 139 -2.08 1.01 -14.17
N ASN A 140 -3.36 1.23 -14.48
CA ASN A 140 -3.82 1.68 -15.80
C ASN A 140 -3.77 3.22 -15.91
N LEU A 141 -3.02 3.77 -16.87
CA LEU A 141 -2.89 5.22 -17.13
C LEU A 141 -3.91 5.79 -18.13
N GLY A 142 -4.93 5.02 -18.49
CA GLY A 142 -5.93 5.40 -19.47
C GLY A 142 -5.54 5.05 -20.90
N GLU A 143 -4.73 4.02 -21.10
CA GLU A 143 -4.59 3.42 -22.42
C GLU A 143 -5.95 2.80 -22.81
N VAL A 144 -6.54 3.35 -23.87
CA VAL A 144 -7.81 2.94 -24.48
C VAL A 144 -7.58 1.81 -25.45
#